data_AF-A0A3N0ZNL6-F1
#
_entry.id   AF-A0A3N0ZNL6-F1
#
_cell.length_a   1.000
_cell.length_b   1.000
_cell.length_c   1.000
_cell.angle_alpha   90.00
_cell.angle_beta   90.00
_cell.angle_gamma   90.00
#
_symmetry.space_group_name_H-M   'P 1'
#
loop_
_entity.id
_entity.type
_entity.pdbx_description
1 polymer ?
#
loop_
_entity_poly.entity_id
_entity_poly.type
_entity_poly.pdbx_seq_one_letter_code
_entity_poly.pdbx_strand_id
1 'polypeptide(L)' 'MAAEKIGSVKGGKSYKSFTVYWNPSSGEVYVDISGKTYVGKASSAGQAMRMAEAAVYNK' A
#
# COMPACT_ATOMS: atom_id res chain seq x y z
N MET A 1 3.45 13.37 -10.61
CA MET A 1 2.65 13.45 -9.37
C MET A 1 3.25 12.49 -8.35
N ALA A 2 3.30 12.87 -7.08
CA ALA A 2 3.86 12.05 -6.02
C ALA A 2 2.83 11.00 -5.56
N ALA A 3 3.28 9.86 -5.03
CA ALA A 3 2.39 8.91 -4.39
C ALA A 3 1.78 9.54 -3.13
N GLU A 4 0.46 9.63 -3.09
CA GLU A 4 -0.30 10.24 -2.01
C GLU A 4 -0.71 9.18 -1.01
N LYS A 5 -0.80 9.54 0.28
CA LYS A 5 -1.29 8.64 1.31
C LYS A 5 -2.78 8.39 1.08
N ILE A 6 -3.16 7.16 0.78
CA ILE A 6 -4.56 6.77 0.56
C ILE A 6 -5.20 6.11 1.77
N GLY A 7 -4.40 5.58 2.70
CA GLY A 7 -4.91 4.90 3.87
C GLY A 7 -3.85 4.14 4.63
N SER A 8 -4.28 3.20 5.47
CA SER A 8 -3.40 2.28 6.19
C SER A 8 -4.05 0.89 6.27
N VAL A 9 -3.25 -0.15 6.14
CA VAL A 9 -3.66 -1.56 6.21
C VAL A 9 -2.97 -2.23 7.39
N LYS A 10 -3.62 -3.22 8.00
CA LYS A 10 -3.07 -3.95 9.15
C LYS A 10 -2.43 -5.25 8.67
N GLY A 11 -1.17 -5.48 9.00
CA GLY A 11 -0.51 -6.76 8.76
C GLY A 11 -1.15 -7.85 9.60
N GLY A 12 -1.52 -8.96 8.96
CA GLY A 12 -2.22 -10.06 9.61
C GLY A 12 -1.38 -10.74 10.68
N LYS A 13 -0.05 -10.80 10.50
CA LYS A 13 0.85 -11.55 11.37
C LYS A 13 1.52 -10.68 12.43
N SER A 14 1.97 -9.48 12.05
CA SER A 14 2.59 -8.53 12.97
C SER A 14 1.59 -7.66 13.73
N TYR A 15 0.30 -7.65 13.37
CA TYR A 15 -0.73 -6.72 13.86
C TYR A 15 -0.36 -5.22 13.74
N LYS A 16 0.72 -4.92 13.03
CA LYS A 16 1.20 -3.56 12.79
C LYS A 16 0.39 -2.90 11.69
N SER A 17 0.13 -1.60 11.85
CA SER A 17 -0.48 -0.79 10.81
C SER A 17 0.59 -0.25 9.89
N PHE A 18 0.37 -0.41 8.59
CA PHE A 18 1.27 0.04 7.52
C PHE A 18 0.55 1.10 6.69
N THR A 19 1.23 2.22 6.42
CA THR A 19 0.64 3.30 5.63
C THR A 19 0.70 2.93 4.15
N VAL A 20 -0.40 3.12 3.43
CA VAL A 20 -0.47 2.87 1.98
C VAL A 20 -0.40 4.19 1.24
N TYR A 21 0.49 4.25 0.27
CA TYR A 21 0.60 5.34 -0.67
C TYR A 21 0.26 4.84 -2.07
N TRP A 22 -0.47 5.63 -2.84
CA TRP A 22 -0.79 5.32 -4.22
C TRP A 22 -0.63 6.54 -5.10
N ASN A 23 -0.11 6.34 -6.30
CA ASN A 23 0.06 7.38 -7.29
C ASN A 23 -1.04 7.26 -8.36
N PRO A 24 -2.01 8.18 -8.42
CA PRO A 24 -3.08 8.10 -9.41
C PRO A 24 -2.60 8.32 -10.86
N SER A 25 -1.47 9.00 -11.09
CA SER A 25 -0.92 9.17 -12.44
C SER A 25 -0.31 7.90 -13.02
N SER A 26 0.39 7.13 -12.20
CA SER A 26 1.18 5.97 -12.65
C SER A 26 0.61 4.64 -12.21
N GLY A 27 -0.42 4.67 -11.34
CA GLY A 27 -1.03 3.53 -10.70
C GLY A 27 -0.16 2.90 -9.61
N GLU A 28 1.03 3.42 -9.31
CA GLU A 28 2.00 2.75 -8.43
C GLU A 28 1.54 2.76 -6.97
N VAL A 29 1.64 1.59 -6.34
CA VAL A 29 1.25 1.32 -4.95
C VAL A 29 2.52 1.12 -4.14
N TYR A 30 2.63 1.85 -3.05
CA TYR A 30 3.70 1.76 -2.08
C TYR A 30 3.14 1.54 -0.69
N VAL A 31 3.86 0.79 0.15
CA VAL A 31 3.49 0.56 1.55
C VAL A 31 4.66 0.89 2.45
N ASP A 32 4.36 1.59 3.54
CA ASP A 32 5.31 1.98 4.57
C ASP A 32 5.52 0.84 5.57
N ILE A 33 6.37 -0.12 5.20
CA ILE A 33 6.74 -1.26 6.07
C ILE A 33 7.98 -0.92 6.90
N SER A 34 8.94 -0.28 6.23
CA SER A 34 10.19 0.23 6.79
C SER A 34 10.72 1.30 5.83
N GLY A 35 9.84 2.22 5.43
CA GLY A 35 9.97 3.09 4.26
C GLY A 35 9.09 2.65 3.08
N LYS A 36 9.08 3.45 2.01
CA LYS A 36 8.23 3.27 0.82
C LYS A 36 8.62 2.01 0.05
N THR A 37 8.00 0.89 0.38
CA THR A 37 8.16 -0.39 -0.32
C THR A 37 7.18 -0.44 -1.48
N TYR A 38 7.68 -0.57 -2.71
CA TYR A 38 6.82 -0.75 -3.88
C TYR A 38 6.16 -2.13 -3.84
N VAL A 39 4.85 -2.17 -4.10
CA VAL A 39 4.03 -3.38 -4.00
C VAL A 39 3.47 -3.79 -5.36
N GLY A 40 3.25 -2.83 -6.25
CA GLY A 40 2.71 -3.09 -7.57
C GLY A 40 2.02 -1.86 -8.17
N LYS A 41 1.25 -2.08 -9.23
CA LYS A 41 0.40 -1.06 -9.84
C LYS A 41 -1.06 -1.44 -9.73
N ALA A 42 -1.89 -0.47 -9.38
CA ALA A 42 -3.33 -0.55 -9.29
C ALA A 42 -3.96 0.60 -10.08
N SER A 43 -5.07 0.30 -10.76
CA SER A 43 -5.81 1.30 -11.55
C SER A 43 -6.77 2.15 -10.71
N SER A 44 -6.89 1.87 -9.40
CA SER A 44 -7.79 2.59 -8.50
C SER A 44 -7.33 2.47 -7.04
N ALA A 45 -7.66 3.47 -6.22
CA ALA A 45 -7.30 3.51 -4.79
C ALA A 45 -7.79 2.27 -4.02
N GLY A 46 -9.00 1.78 -4.29
CA GLY A 46 -9.53 0.57 -3.62
C GLY A 46 -8.75 -0.71 -3.98
N GLN A 47 -8.29 -0.82 -5.22
CA GLN A 47 -7.46 -1.94 -5.66
C GLN A 47 -6.04 -1.83 -5.06
N ALA A 48 -5.51 -0.62 -4.96
CA ALA A 48 -4.24 -0.34 -4.29
C ALA A 48 -4.28 -0.78 -2.82
N MET A 49 -5.36 -0.47 -2.10
CA MET A 49 -5.56 -0.90 -0.71
C MET A 49 -5.60 -2.43 -0.57
N ARG A 50 -6.34 -3.13 -1.45
CA ARG A 50 -6.38 -4.61 -1.44
C ARG A 50 -5.02 -5.23 -1.72
N MET A 51 -4.26 -4.69 -2.67
CA MET A 51 -2.90 -5.15 -2.97
C MET A 51 -1.95 -4.91 -1.79
N ALA A 52 -2.03 -3.73 -1.19
CA ALA A 52 -1.25 -3.39 -0.01
C ALA A 52 -1.56 -4.33 1.17
N GLU A 53 -2.84 -4.60 1.41
CA GLU A 53 -3.29 -5.53 2.44
C GLU A 53 -2.73 -6.93 2.20
N ALA A 54 -2.84 -7.46 0.99
CA ALA A 54 -2.28 -8.77 0.64
C ALA A 54 -0.75 -8.84 0.84
N ALA A 55 -0.04 -7.76 0.53
CA ALA A 55 1.42 -7.70 0.68
C ALA A 55 1.87 -7.62 2.15
N VAL A 56 1.09 -6.98 3.01
CA VAL A 56 1.38 -6.94 4.45
C VAL A 56 0.77 -8.08 5.23
N TYR A 57 -0.20 -8.81 4.66
CA TYR A 57 -0.91 -9.88 5.35
C TYR A 57 0.06 -10.97 5.86
N ASN A 58 1.08 -11.30 5.06
CA ASN A 58 2.09 -12.30 5.40
C ASN A 58 3.28 -11.75 6.22
N LYS A 59 3.24 -10.47 6.62
CA LYS A 59 4.26 -9.80 7.44
C LYS A 59 3.74 -9.51 8.85
#